data_AF-A0A7C7VRJ6-F1
#
_entry.id   AF-A0A7C7VRJ6-F1
#
_cell.length_a   1.000
_cell.length_b   1.000
_cell.length_c   1.000
_cell.angle_alpha   90.00
_cell.angle_beta   90.00
_cell.angle_gamma   90.00
#
_symmetry.space_group_name_H-M   'P 1'
#
loop_
_entity.id
_entity.type
_entity.pdbx_description
1 polymer ?
#
loop_
_entity_poly.entity_id
_entity_poly.type
_entity_poly.pdbx_seq_one_letter_code
_entity_poly.pdbx_strand_id
1 'polypeptide(L)'
;MKKLFSPTNVALTLSLLITCLWVVWGVSEMFHEGWYVPFEWLYFLLPAGVMLALTLIGLRWPRAGAVLFAAIGLGLGGLVLWQFRPGGGRSGGWTLTGLLSWVPVTLFPAGVGLLFYRGRGQPRRRAHYLAAVGLPLLLGTALAVGPAYRVAHRLDDGYRGERFIQGNSVALYWAPAGPGWDRDGSIAWNEAALYGRGRIGFEGKRFGAGGLCDWAAHCATQEDMCAYNVCLYLNREGTQLMDTRQDIWRMPTTDEVVRSLVRRGVNAGCVWDGDMGRPSCEVRPDKEIPLWDPRSRVIYYWTADEADEGRAYFVVYHGGVAAIPKFTAMGSRGYRCVRDR
;
A
#
# COMPACT_ATOMS: atom_id res chain seq x y z
N MET A 1 -17.30 41.11 -6.86
CA MET A 1 -17.65 39.69 -7.15
C MET A 1 -17.39 39.24 -8.60
N LYS A 2 -17.73 39.98 -9.67
CA LYS A 2 -17.57 39.53 -11.08
C LYS A 2 -16.14 39.10 -11.51
N LYS A 3 -15.08 39.58 -10.86
CA LYS A 3 -13.67 39.18 -11.17
C LYS A 3 -13.26 37.86 -10.52
N LEU A 4 -13.96 37.36 -9.50
CA LEU A 4 -13.58 36.14 -8.78
C LEU A 4 -13.96 34.87 -9.57
N PHE A 5 -15.11 34.90 -10.25
CA PHE A 5 -15.65 33.77 -11.03
C PHE A 5 -15.26 33.79 -12.51
N SER A 6 -14.11 34.39 -12.84
CA SER A 6 -13.64 34.36 -14.22
C SER A 6 -13.24 32.93 -14.62
N PRO A 7 -13.42 32.50 -15.89
CA PRO A 7 -13.02 31.17 -16.34
C PRO A 7 -11.60 30.74 -15.93
N THR A 8 -10.62 31.66 -15.98
CA THR A 8 -9.24 31.37 -15.55
C THR A 8 -9.14 31.12 -14.04
N ASN A 9 -9.85 31.89 -13.21
CA ASN A 9 -9.83 31.70 -11.76
C ASN A 9 -10.51 30.40 -11.36
N VAL A 10 -11.63 30.05 -12.01
CA VAL A 10 -12.30 28.77 -11.78
C VAL A 10 -11.39 27.61 -12.20
N ALA A 11 -10.77 27.69 -13.38
CA ALA A 11 -9.80 26.68 -13.83
C ALA A 11 -8.65 26.52 -12.82
N LEU A 12 -8.06 27.63 -12.38
CA LEU A 12 -6.97 27.64 -11.41
C LEU A 12 -7.39 27.02 -10.08
N THR A 13 -8.55 27.40 -9.53
CA THR A 13 -9.04 26.86 -8.25
C THR A 13 -9.26 25.35 -8.35
N LEU A 14 -9.90 24.88 -9.42
CA LEU A 14 -10.12 23.44 -9.64
C LEU A 14 -8.80 22.69 -9.79
N SER A 15 -7.88 23.22 -10.61
CA SER A 15 -6.55 22.65 -10.78
C SER A 15 -5.80 22.57 -9.46
N LEU A 16 -5.83 23.64 -8.68
CA LEU A 16 -5.15 23.73 -7.39
C LEU A 16 -5.71 22.72 -6.38
N LEU A 17 -7.04 22.59 -6.28
CA LEU A 17 -7.67 21.60 -5.40
C LEU A 17 -7.23 20.17 -5.75
N ILE A 18 -7.19 19.84 -7.05
CA ILE A 18 -6.72 18.53 -7.50
C ILE A 18 -5.23 18.34 -7.25
N THR A 19 -4.40 19.34 -7.54
CA THR A 19 -2.96 19.26 -7.23
C THR A 19 -2.74 19.04 -5.73
N CYS A 20 -3.45 19.76 -4.87
CA CYS A 20 -3.39 19.58 -3.42
C CYS A 20 -3.86 18.18 -2.99
N LEU A 21 -4.93 17.64 -3.59
CA LEU A 21 -5.38 16.27 -3.32
C LEU A 21 -4.30 15.25 -3.70
N TRP A 22 -3.66 15.41 -4.87
CA TRP A 22 -2.55 14.57 -5.28
C TRP A 22 -1.32 14.73 -4.39
N VAL A 23 -1.07 15.92 -3.83
CA VAL A 23 -0.02 16.12 -2.83
C VAL A 23 -0.34 15.37 -1.54
N VAL A 24 -1.58 15.46 -1.04
CA VAL A 24 -2.01 14.73 0.18
C VAL A 24 -1.79 13.23 0.00
N TRP A 25 -2.34 12.67 -1.09
CA TRP A 25 -2.18 11.25 -1.41
C TRP A 25 -0.70 10.90 -1.62
N GLY A 26 -0.01 11.62 -2.49
CA GLY A 26 1.36 11.34 -2.87
C GLY A 26 2.33 11.39 -1.70
N VAL A 27 2.24 12.42 -0.83
CA VAL A 27 3.07 12.51 0.37
C VAL A 27 2.74 11.40 1.36
N SER A 28 1.46 11.03 1.53
CA SER A 28 1.06 9.92 2.40
C SER A 28 1.65 8.59 1.92
N GLU A 29 1.45 8.24 0.65
CA GLU A 29 1.95 6.98 0.07
C GLU A 29 3.47 6.95 -0.01
N MET A 30 4.11 8.08 -0.26
CA MET A 30 5.56 8.22 -0.27
C MET A 30 6.20 7.75 1.05
N PHE A 31 5.62 8.12 2.19
CA PHE A 31 6.11 7.70 3.51
C PHE A 31 5.54 6.38 4.01
N HIS A 32 4.47 5.89 3.38
CA HIS A 32 3.88 4.60 3.70
C HIS A 32 4.61 3.48 2.95
N GLU A 33 4.75 3.62 1.64
CA GLU A 33 5.33 2.62 0.74
C GLU A 33 6.68 3.06 0.15
N GLY A 34 6.85 4.30 -0.33
CA GLY A 34 8.00 4.67 -1.18
C GLY A 34 9.37 4.94 -0.53
N TRP A 35 9.53 4.74 0.77
CA TRP A 35 10.67 5.28 1.54
C TRP A 35 11.86 4.31 1.71
N TYR A 36 11.73 3.04 1.34
CA TYR A 36 12.75 2.01 1.60
C TYR A 36 13.80 1.86 0.47
N VAL A 37 13.52 2.35 -0.75
CA VAL A 37 14.45 2.37 -1.90
C VAL A 37 14.70 3.82 -2.36
N PRO A 38 15.93 4.19 -2.76
CA PRO A 38 16.19 5.48 -3.37
C PRO A 38 15.26 5.77 -4.55
N PHE A 39 14.69 6.97 -4.58
CA PHE A 39 13.86 7.50 -5.67
C PHE A 39 12.49 6.84 -5.90
N GLU A 40 12.15 5.71 -5.29
CA GLU A 40 10.79 5.14 -5.41
C GLU A 40 9.71 6.11 -4.93
N TRP A 41 10.03 6.91 -3.93
CA TRP A 41 9.22 8.01 -3.42
C TRP A 41 8.77 9.02 -4.50
N LEU A 42 9.55 9.19 -5.59
CA LEU A 42 9.18 10.10 -6.69
C LEU A 42 7.93 9.63 -7.43
N TYR A 43 7.71 8.32 -7.56
CA TYR A 43 6.56 7.77 -8.28
C TYR A 43 5.23 8.24 -7.67
N PHE A 44 5.19 8.37 -6.34
CA PHE A 44 4.01 8.84 -5.61
C PHE A 44 3.76 10.35 -5.77
N LEU A 45 4.80 11.12 -6.10
CA LEU A 45 4.68 12.57 -6.35
C LEU A 45 4.41 12.91 -7.83
N LEU A 46 4.58 11.96 -8.76
CA LEU A 46 4.36 12.18 -10.19
C LEU A 46 2.97 12.74 -10.52
N PRO A 47 1.85 12.24 -9.97
CA PRO A 47 0.53 12.79 -10.27
C PRO A 47 0.41 14.28 -9.90
N ALA A 48 0.93 14.67 -8.73
CA ALA A 48 0.95 16.05 -8.29
C ALA A 48 1.84 16.92 -9.20
N GLY A 49 3.03 16.42 -9.55
CA GLY A 49 3.98 17.11 -10.44
C GLY A 49 3.43 17.35 -11.85
N VAL A 50 2.81 16.33 -12.44
CA VAL A 50 2.15 16.43 -13.76
C VAL A 50 1.00 17.45 -13.70
N MET A 51 0.15 17.38 -12.69
CA MET A 51 -0.97 18.30 -12.56
C MET A 51 -0.50 19.75 -12.36
N LEU A 52 0.55 19.95 -11.56
CA LEU A 52 1.18 21.26 -11.39
C LEU A 52 1.73 21.79 -12.72
N ALA A 53 2.48 20.96 -13.46
CA ALA A 53 3.03 21.34 -14.76
C ALA A 53 1.92 21.73 -15.77
N LEU A 54 0.85 20.95 -15.86
CA LEU A 54 -0.30 21.27 -16.71
C LEU A 54 -0.98 22.58 -16.30
N THR A 55 -1.10 22.83 -14.99
CA THR A 55 -1.65 24.08 -14.46
C THR A 55 -0.79 25.27 -14.86
N LEU A 56 0.53 25.16 -14.73
CA LEU A 56 1.48 26.21 -15.14
C LEU A 56 1.46 26.45 -16.65
N ILE A 57 1.34 25.39 -17.45
CA ILE A 57 1.18 25.50 -18.91
C ILE A 57 -0.17 26.14 -19.25
N GLY A 58 -1.26 25.77 -18.60
CA GLY A 58 -2.59 26.39 -18.76
C GLY A 58 -2.59 27.88 -18.40
N LEU A 59 -1.86 28.26 -17.37
CA LEU A 59 -1.61 29.66 -17.03
C LEU A 59 -0.71 30.33 -18.06
N ARG A 60 0.40 29.75 -18.50
CA ARG A 60 1.33 30.45 -19.41
C ARG A 60 0.80 30.53 -20.85
N TRP A 61 0.22 29.43 -21.34
CA TRP A 61 -0.23 29.20 -22.70
C TRP A 61 -1.59 28.45 -22.71
N PRO A 62 -2.71 29.15 -22.50
CA PRO A 62 -4.01 28.49 -22.30
C PRO A 62 -4.47 27.61 -23.46
N ARG A 63 -4.06 27.91 -24.69
CA ARG A 63 -4.35 27.05 -25.85
C ARG A 63 -3.62 25.71 -25.74
N ALA A 64 -2.31 25.76 -25.48
CA ALA A 64 -1.51 24.56 -25.29
C ALA A 64 -1.98 23.77 -24.06
N GLY A 65 -2.23 24.46 -22.94
CA GLY A 65 -2.79 23.84 -21.73
C GLY A 65 -4.13 23.16 -21.99
N ALA A 66 -5.05 23.82 -22.69
CA ALA A 66 -6.34 23.24 -23.04
C ALA A 66 -6.21 21.94 -23.86
N VAL A 67 -5.33 21.96 -24.87
CA VAL A 67 -5.04 20.77 -25.69
C VAL A 67 -4.44 19.65 -24.84
N LEU A 68 -3.46 19.95 -23.98
CA LEU A 68 -2.82 18.94 -23.13
C LEU A 68 -3.80 18.34 -22.11
N PHE A 69 -4.59 19.18 -21.44
CA PHE A 69 -5.62 18.73 -20.50
C PHE A 69 -6.67 17.84 -21.18
N ALA A 70 -7.13 18.23 -22.38
CA ALA A 70 -8.07 17.42 -23.16
C ALA A 70 -7.43 16.10 -23.62
N ALA A 71 -6.20 16.13 -24.13
CA ALA A 71 -5.49 14.94 -24.60
C ALA A 71 -5.28 13.92 -23.48
N ILE A 72 -4.86 14.38 -22.29
CA ILE A 72 -4.69 13.50 -21.12
C ILE A 72 -6.03 12.92 -20.67
N GLY A 73 -7.06 13.77 -20.53
CA GLY A 73 -8.38 13.31 -20.10
C GLY A 73 -9.00 12.29 -21.05
N LEU A 74 -8.91 12.53 -22.36
CA LEU A 74 -9.39 11.61 -23.39
C LEU A 74 -8.56 10.34 -23.48
N GLY A 75 -7.23 10.44 -23.37
CA GLY A 75 -6.32 9.29 -23.38
C GLY A 75 -6.55 8.37 -22.19
N LEU A 76 -6.67 8.92 -20.98
CA LEU A 76 -7.04 8.14 -19.79
C LEU A 76 -8.44 7.53 -19.93
N GLY A 77 -9.40 8.27 -20.49
CA GLY A 77 -10.74 7.76 -20.77
C GLY A 77 -10.72 6.54 -21.71
N GLY A 78 -9.95 6.62 -22.80
CA GLY A 78 -9.76 5.50 -23.72
C GLY A 78 -9.11 4.29 -23.04
N LEU A 79 -8.11 4.51 -22.19
CA LEU A 79 -7.44 3.44 -21.44
C LEU A 79 -8.39 2.76 -20.44
N VAL A 80 -9.20 3.53 -19.71
CA VAL A 80 -10.23 2.99 -18.80
C VAL A 80 -11.24 2.15 -19.58
N LEU A 81 -11.80 2.68 -20.68
CA LEU A 81 -12.76 1.93 -21.51
C LEU A 81 -12.17 0.63 -22.05
N TRP A 82 -10.91 0.65 -22.47
CA TRP A 82 -10.19 -0.53 -22.93
C TRP A 82 -9.93 -1.54 -21.82
N GLN A 83 -9.50 -1.08 -20.64
CA GLN A 83 -9.20 -1.92 -19.49
C GLN A 83 -10.45 -2.64 -18.95
N PHE A 84 -11.61 -1.97 -18.95
CA PHE A 84 -12.88 -2.52 -18.45
C PHE A 84 -13.76 -3.13 -19.56
N ARG A 85 -13.23 -3.35 -20.76
CA ARG A 85 -14.00 -3.94 -21.86
C ARG A 85 -14.60 -5.30 -21.45
N PRO A 86 -15.86 -5.59 -21.79
CA PRO A 86 -16.45 -6.90 -21.56
C PRO A 86 -15.58 -8.02 -22.14
N GLY A 87 -15.30 -9.08 -21.37
CA GLY A 87 -14.45 -10.19 -21.78
C GLY A 87 -12.93 -9.99 -21.60
N GLY A 88 -12.48 -8.83 -21.10
CA GLY A 88 -11.10 -8.65 -20.63
C GLY A 88 -10.93 -9.20 -19.20
N GLY A 89 -10.02 -10.15 -18.98
CA GLY A 89 -9.85 -10.92 -17.73
C GLY A 89 -9.48 -10.16 -16.44
N ARG A 90 -9.79 -8.86 -16.31
CA ARG A 90 -9.58 -8.03 -15.11
C ARG A 90 -10.88 -7.50 -14.47
N SER A 91 -12.01 -8.17 -14.70
CA SER A 91 -13.32 -8.08 -13.98
C SER A 91 -14.38 -7.07 -14.46
N GLY A 92 -15.64 -7.48 -14.30
CA GLY A 92 -16.85 -6.65 -14.16
C GLY A 92 -17.59 -6.19 -15.44
N GLY A 93 -16.85 -5.87 -16.51
CA GLY A 93 -17.43 -5.11 -17.63
C GLY A 93 -17.73 -3.65 -17.27
N TRP A 94 -18.40 -2.92 -18.16
CA TRP A 94 -18.74 -1.51 -17.94
C TRP A 94 -19.94 -1.38 -17.01
N THR A 95 -19.69 -1.13 -15.72
CA THR A 95 -20.74 -0.71 -14.79
C THR A 95 -20.83 0.82 -14.75
N LEU A 96 -22.04 1.36 -14.56
CA LEU A 96 -22.24 2.80 -14.44
C LEU A 96 -21.42 3.38 -13.28
N THR A 97 -21.44 2.71 -12.12
CA THR A 97 -20.66 3.09 -10.94
C THR A 97 -19.16 3.08 -11.23
N GLY A 98 -18.67 2.07 -11.95
CA GLY A 98 -17.29 1.98 -12.39
C GLY A 98 -16.92 3.14 -13.30
N LEU A 99 -17.71 3.43 -14.34
CA LEU A 99 -17.42 4.54 -15.24
C LEU A 99 -17.46 5.91 -14.53
N LEU A 100 -18.43 6.12 -13.64
CA LEU A 100 -18.57 7.36 -12.88
C LEU A 100 -17.41 7.59 -11.91
N SER A 101 -16.82 6.54 -11.33
CA SER A 101 -15.67 6.68 -10.42
C SER A 101 -14.41 7.18 -11.12
N TRP A 102 -14.31 7.01 -12.45
CA TRP A 102 -13.18 7.50 -13.27
C TRP A 102 -13.40 8.89 -13.89
N VAL A 103 -14.59 9.49 -13.76
CA VAL A 103 -14.89 10.84 -14.25
C VAL A 103 -13.89 11.90 -13.75
N PRO A 104 -13.47 11.91 -12.45
CA PRO A 104 -12.53 12.90 -11.93
C PRO A 104 -11.15 12.90 -12.62
N VAL A 105 -10.73 11.78 -13.21
CA VAL A 105 -9.42 11.66 -13.88
C VAL A 105 -9.51 11.65 -15.40
N THR A 106 -10.72 11.67 -15.97
CA THR A 106 -10.95 11.62 -17.42
C THR A 106 -11.61 12.90 -17.94
N LEU A 107 -12.91 13.09 -17.69
CA LEU A 107 -13.68 14.24 -18.18
C LEU A 107 -13.33 15.54 -17.46
N PHE A 108 -12.98 15.47 -16.17
CA PHE A 108 -12.66 16.65 -15.39
C PHE A 108 -11.43 17.43 -15.94
N PRO A 109 -10.29 16.79 -16.27
CA PRO A 109 -9.20 17.42 -17.01
C PRO A 109 -9.66 18.17 -18.26
N ALA A 110 -10.50 17.55 -19.09
CA ALA A 110 -11.02 18.19 -20.31
C ALA A 110 -11.85 19.45 -20.00
N GLY A 111 -12.68 19.41 -18.94
CA GLY A 111 -13.43 20.56 -18.44
C GLY A 111 -12.52 21.71 -17.99
N VAL A 112 -11.46 21.40 -17.23
CA VAL A 112 -10.44 22.38 -16.82
C VAL A 112 -9.73 22.99 -18.03
N GLY A 113 -9.37 22.16 -19.02
CA GLY A 113 -8.77 22.61 -20.27
C GLY A 113 -9.65 23.62 -21.01
N LEU A 114 -10.96 23.34 -21.13
CA LEU A 114 -11.93 24.25 -21.75
C LEU A 114 -12.02 25.59 -21.00
N LEU A 115 -11.97 25.58 -19.67
CA LEU A 115 -11.99 26.80 -18.86
C LEU A 115 -10.74 27.65 -19.08
N PHE A 116 -9.55 27.04 -19.16
CA PHE A 116 -8.32 27.76 -19.54
C PHE A 116 -8.43 28.36 -20.94
N TYR A 117 -8.94 27.59 -21.91
CA TYR A 117 -9.15 28.10 -23.27
C TYR A 117 -10.08 29.31 -23.32
N ARG A 118 -11.23 29.25 -22.63
CA ARG A 118 -12.18 30.38 -22.53
C ARG A 118 -11.57 31.59 -21.82
N GLY A 119 -10.66 31.36 -20.88
CA GLY A 119 -9.92 32.40 -20.16
C GLY A 119 -8.74 33.04 -20.90
N ARG A 120 -8.48 32.70 -22.17
CA ARG A 120 -7.25 33.05 -22.89
C ARG A 120 -6.86 34.55 -22.93
N GLY A 121 -7.85 35.45 -22.84
CA GLY A 121 -7.64 36.91 -22.86
C GLY A 121 -7.57 37.56 -21.46
N GLN A 122 -7.65 36.80 -20.38
CA GLN A 122 -7.66 37.36 -19.02
C GLN A 122 -6.24 37.65 -18.51
N PRO A 123 -6.03 38.79 -17.81
CA PRO A 123 -4.72 39.15 -17.28
C PRO A 123 -4.29 38.18 -16.17
N ARG A 124 -3.07 37.66 -16.28
CA ARG A 124 -2.51 36.71 -15.32
C ARG A 124 -1.57 37.43 -14.38
N ARG A 125 -1.88 37.37 -13.10
CA ARG A 125 -1.14 38.05 -12.04
C ARG A 125 -0.08 37.11 -11.49
N ARG A 126 1.01 37.68 -10.95
CA ARG A 126 2.02 36.92 -10.19
C ARG A 126 1.39 36.09 -9.08
N ALA A 127 0.32 36.59 -8.46
CA ALA A 127 -0.47 35.88 -7.46
C ALA A 127 -1.02 34.52 -7.93
N HIS A 128 -1.36 34.34 -9.21
CA HIS A 128 -1.84 33.04 -9.72
C HIS A 128 -0.74 31.98 -9.71
N TYR A 129 0.47 32.35 -10.11
CA TYR A 129 1.63 31.45 -10.08
C TYR A 129 2.06 31.16 -8.63
N LEU A 130 2.06 32.18 -7.77
CA LEU A 130 2.33 32.02 -6.35
C LEU A 130 1.32 31.07 -5.69
N ALA A 131 0.04 31.18 -6.01
CA ALA A 131 -0.98 30.26 -5.49
C ALA A 131 -0.81 28.84 -6.03
N ALA A 132 -0.61 28.69 -7.35
CA ALA A 132 -0.47 27.39 -8.01
C ALA A 132 0.72 26.58 -7.47
N VAL A 133 1.84 27.23 -7.17
CA VAL A 133 3.07 26.57 -6.68
C VAL A 133 3.14 26.57 -5.16
N GLY A 134 2.88 27.72 -4.53
CA GLY A 134 3.08 27.92 -3.10
C GLY A 134 2.16 27.09 -2.22
N LEU A 135 0.88 26.95 -2.58
CA LEU A 135 -0.07 26.20 -1.75
C LEU A 135 0.20 24.69 -1.74
N PRO A 136 0.40 24.01 -2.89
CA PRO A 136 0.75 22.58 -2.88
C PRO A 136 2.11 22.32 -2.22
N LEU A 137 3.10 23.20 -2.42
CA LEU A 137 4.40 23.06 -1.75
C LEU A 137 4.26 23.22 -0.23
N LEU A 138 3.57 24.25 0.25
CA LEU A 138 3.36 24.48 1.68
C LEU A 138 2.62 23.29 2.31
N LEU A 139 1.55 22.81 1.66
CA LEU A 139 0.80 21.65 2.09
C LEU A 139 1.67 20.40 2.14
N GLY A 140 2.42 20.12 1.06
CA GLY A 140 3.30 18.97 0.98
C GLY A 140 4.38 18.99 2.04
N THR A 141 5.05 20.13 2.25
CA THR A 141 6.03 20.30 3.32
C THR A 141 5.40 20.07 4.69
N ALA A 142 4.24 20.69 4.98
CA ALA A 142 3.56 20.53 6.27
C ALA A 142 3.20 19.07 6.56
N LEU A 143 2.68 18.34 5.56
CA LEU A 143 2.35 16.92 5.68
C LEU A 143 3.59 16.02 5.79
N ALA A 144 4.72 16.44 5.22
CA ALA A 144 5.94 15.65 5.20
C ALA A 144 6.74 15.72 6.52
N VAL A 145 6.68 16.81 7.29
CA VAL A 145 7.54 16.99 8.48
C VAL A 145 7.44 15.82 9.47
N GLY A 146 6.23 15.47 9.89
CA GLY A 146 6.00 14.42 10.89
C GLY A 146 6.45 13.03 10.40
N PRO A 147 5.98 12.55 9.23
CA PRO A 147 6.44 11.32 8.63
C PRO A 147 7.96 11.29 8.37
N ALA A 148 8.55 12.35 7.81
CA ALA A 148 9.99 12.43 7.58
C ALA A 148 10.78 12.29 8.88
N TYR A 149 10.36 12.99 9.94
CA TYR A 149 10.96 12.83 11.26
C TYR A 149 10.86 11.38 11.75
N ARG A 150 9.70 10.73 11.60
CA ARG A 150 9.54 9.32 12.01
C ARG A 150 10.47 8.39 11.23
N VAL A 151 10.49 8.48 9.90
CA VAL A 151 11.34 7.63 9.05
C VAL A 151 12.82 7.83 9.38
N ALA A 152 13.26 9.07 9.57
CA ALA A 152 14.65 9.40 9.90
C ALA A 152 15.10 8.90 11.29
N HIS A 153 14.16 8.63 12.20
CA HIS A 153 14.44 8.19 13.56
C HIS A 153 14.00 6.74 13.84
N ARG A 154 13.78 5.93 12.78
CA ARG A 154 13.51 4.50 12.95
C ARG A 154 14.73 3.79 13.50
N LEU A 155 14.49 2.91 14.47
CA LEU A 155 15.54 2.06 15.01
C LEU A 155 15.86 0.92 14.02
N ASP A 156 17.13 0.87 13.61
CA ASP A 156 17.70 -0.24 12.85
C ASP A 156 19.10 -0.53 13.40
N ASP A 157 19.27 -1.65 14.09
CA ASP A 157 20.55 -2.10 14.65
C ASP A 157 21.36 -2.95 13.66
N GLY A 158 20.88 -3.12 12.41
CA GLY A 158 21.53 -3.92 11.38
C GLY A 158 21.48 -5.43 11.60
N TYR A 159 21.04 -5.92 12.76
CA TYR A 159 20.99 -7.35 13.03
C TYR A 159 19.73 -7.98 12.43
N ARG A 160 19.94 -9.02 11.61
CA ARG A 160 18.89 -9.75 10.90
C ARG A 160 18.82 -11.23 11.29
N GLY A 161 19.43 -11.61 12.41
CA GLY A 161 19.33 -12.96 12.95
C GLY A 161 18.03 -13.18 13.72
N GLU A 162 17.95 -14.32 14.42
CA GLU A 162 16.81 -14.69 15.26
C GLU A 162 16.58 -13.63 16.35
N ARG A 163 15.32 -13.27 16.59
CA ARG A 163 14.94 -12.27 17.59
C ARG A 163 14.00 -12.85 18.62
N PHE A 164 14.35 -12.70 19.88
CA PHE A 164 13.41 -12.94 20.96
C PHE A 164 12.64 -11.65 21.25
N ILE A 165 11.30 -11.68 21.17
CA ILE A 165 10.42 -10.57 21.53
C ILE A 165 9.57 -11.01 22.70
N GLN A 166 9.69 -10.29 23.81
CA GLN A 166 8.93 -10.53 25.04
C GLN A 166 8.24 -9.25 25.51
N GLY A 167 6.97 -9.37 25.90
CA GLY A 167 6.16 -8.28 26.42
C GLY A 167 4.70 -8.47 26.04
N ASN A 168 3.78 -7.76 26.73
CA ASN A 168 2.35 -7.77 26.41
C ASN A 168 1.75 -9.19 26.25
N SER A 169 2.12 -10.09 27.16
CA SER A 169 1.71 -11.50 27.20
C SER A 169 2.21 -12.39 26.03
N VAL A 170 3.20 -11.95 25.25
CA VAL A 170 3.90 -12.79 24.27
C VAL A 170 5.36 -12.98 24.63
N ALA A 171 5.92 -14.14 24.27
CA ALA A 171 7.32 -14.49 24.43
C ALA A 171 7.74 -15.46 23.31
N LEU A 172 8.14 -14.91 22.16
CA LEU A 172 8.34 -15.67 20.92
C LEU A 172 9.74 -15.42 20.34
N TYR A 173 10.32 -16.47 19.76
CA TYR A 173 11.45 -16.35 18.85
C TYR A 173 10.93 -16.11 17.43
N TRP A 174 11.43 -15.07 16.78
CA TRP A 174 11.10 -14.67 15.43
C TRP A 174 12.24 -15.03 14.49
N ALA A 175 11.91 -15.67 13.37
CA ALA A 175 12.87 -16.23 12.44
C ALA A 175 13.87 -15.17 11.92
N PRO A 176 15.14 -15.57 11.66
CA PRO A 176 16.13 -14.71 11.03
C PRO A 176 15.80 -14.42 9.56
N ALA A 177 16.59 -13.55 8.93
CA ALA A 177 16.51 -13.32 7.50
C ALA A 177 16.80 -14.63 6.75
N GLY A 178 15.95 -14.92 5.76
CA GLY A 178 15.91 -16.20 5.07
C GLY A 178 14.46 -16.54 4.75
N PRO A 179 14.17 -17.80 4.39
CA PRO A 179 12.83 -18.22 4.02
C PRO A 179 11.79 -18.08 5.15
N GLY A 180 12.21 -18.03 6.42
CA GLY A 180 11.30 -17.77 7.54
C GLY A 180 10.95 -16.30 7.73
N TRP A 181 11.58 -15.39 6.99
CA TRP A 181 11.30 -13.97 7.03
C TRP A 181 11.27 -13.41 5.61
N ASP A 182 10.08 -13.45 5.00
CA ASP A 182 9.86 -12.92 3.67
C ASP A 182 9.91 -11.38 3.68
N ARG A 183 11.00 -10.85 3.12
CA ARG A 183 11.34 -9.43 3.03
C ARG A 183 11.14 -8.86 1.63
N ASP A 184 10.85 -9.71 0.65
CA ASP A 184 10.64 -9.33 -0.76
C ASP A 184 9.16 -9.35 -1.13
N GLY A 185 8.35 -10.03 -0.32
CA GLY A 185 6.91 -10.11 -0.43
C GLY A 185 6.45 -10.92 -1.63
N SER A 186 5.27 -10.59 -2.15
CA SER A 186 4.67 -11.24 -3.33
C SER A 186 4.22 -12.69 -3.12
N ILE A 187 4.26 -13.19 -1.89
CA ILE A 187 3.64 -14.46 -1.50
C ILE A 187 2.20 -14.19 -1.06
N ALA A 188 1.23 -14.85 -1.70
CA ALA A 188 -0.15 -14.83 -1.27
C ALA A 188 -0.36 -15.72 -0.03
N TRP A 189 -1.42 -15.45 0.74
CA TRP A 189 -1.74 -16.25 1.92
C TRP A 189 -1.96 -17.73 1.57
N ASN A 190 -2.65 -18.02 0.45
CA ASN A 190 -2.82 -19.38 -0.05
C ASN A 190 -1.48 -20.09 -0.32
N GLU A 191 -0.50 -19.39 -0.88
CA GLU A 191 0.81 -19.97 -1.20
C GLU A 191 1.56 -20.33 0.07
N ALA A 192 1.50 -19.47 1.09
CA ALA A 192 2.07 -19.73 2.40
C ALA A 192 1.36 -20.90 3.10
N ALA A 193 0.03 -20.90 3.12
CA ALA A 193 -0.79 -21.91 3.80
C ALA A 193 -0.68 -23.31 3.17
N LEU A 194 -0.59 -23.39 1.84
CA LEU A 194 -0.57 -24.66 1.11
C LEU A 194 0.84 -25.17 0.81
N TYR A 195 1.90 -24.54 1.34
CA TYR A 195 3.29 -24.82 0.98
C TYR A 195 3.66 -26.31 1.00
N GLY A 196 3.20 -27.04 2.01
CA GLY A 196 3.40 -28.48 2.19
C GLY A 196 2.32 -29.39 1.62
N ARG A 197 1.21 -28.84 1.10
CA ARG A 197 0.09 -29.62 0.56
C ARG A 197 0.42 -30.09 -0.85
N GLY A 198 0.49 -31.41 -1.06
CA GLY A 198 0.88 -32.00 -2.33
C GLY A 198 2.39 -31.84 -2.59
N ARG A 199 2.78 -31.25 -3.74
CA ARG A 199 4.18 -30.95 -4.03
C ARG A 199 4.66 -29.78 -3.16
N ILE A 200 5.80 -29.94 -2.48
CA ILE A 200 6.40 -28.88 -1.66
C ILE A 200 6.79 -27.68 -2.55
N GLY A 201 6.52 -26.47 -2.05
CA GLY A 201 6.81 -25.20 -2.75
C GLY A 201 5.57 -24.33 -2.94
N PHE A 202 5.75 -23.18 -3.59
CA PHE A 202 4.66 -22.20 -3.82
C PHE A 202 3.92 -22.40 -5.15
N GLU A 203 4.51 -23.14 -6.09
CA GLU A 203 4.03 -23.26 -7.47
C GLU A 203 2.57 -23.78 -7.55
N GLY A 204 1.72 -23.06 -8.29
CA GLY A 204 0.32 -23.45 -8.53
C GLY A 204 -0.64 -23.24 -7.36
N LYS A 205 -0.21 -22.64 -6.25
CA LYS A 205 -1.00 -22.54 -5.01
C LYS A 205 -1.65 -21.19 -4.77
N ARG A 206 -1.28 -20.17 -5.55
CA ARG A 206 -1.83 -18.81 -5.42
C ARG A 206 -3.35 -18.77 -5.41
N PHE A 207 -3.97 -19.54 -6.29
CA PHE A 207 -5.41 -19.64 -6.40
C PHE A 207 -5.92 -20.92 -5.71
N GLY A 208 -5.41 -21.26 -4.53
CA GLY A 208 -5.89 -22.39 -3.75
C GLY A 208 -5.51 -23.76 -4.32
N ALA A 209 -6.06 -24.82 -3.73
CA ALA A 209 -5.80 -26.19 -4.17
C ALA A 209 -6.42 -26.42 -5.56
N GLY A 210 -5.59 -26.71 -6.56
CA GLY A 210 -6.05 -26.94 -7.95
C GLY A 210 -6.33 -25.66 -8.76
N GLY A 211 -5.99 -24.48 -8.24
CA GLY A 211 -6.06 -23.22 -8.98
C GLY A 211 -7.45 -22.56 -9.07
N LEU A 212 -8.39 -22.97 -8.21
CA LEU A 212 -9.80 -22.56 -8.30
C LEU A 212 -10.24 -21.44 -7.35
N CYS A 213 -9.45 -20.96 -6.39
CA CYS A 213 -9.84 -19.91 -5.42
C CYS A 213 -10.21 -18.59 -6.12
N ASP A 214 -11.51 -18.34 -6.20
CA ASP A 214 -12.16 -17.06 -6.51
C ASP A 214 -13.23 -16.79 -5.44
N TRP A 215 -14.07 -15.76 -5.64
CA TRP A 215 -15.13 -15.40 -4.68
C TRP A 215 -16.18 -16.49 -4.43
N ALA A 216 -16.24 -17.54 -5.26
CA ALA A 216 -17.19 -18.64 -5.18
C ALA A 216 -16.52 -20.00 -4.89
N ALA A 217 -15.21 -20.05 -4.70
CA ALA A 217 -14.45 -21.30 -4.66
C ALA A 217 -13.53 -21.45 -3.45
N HIS A 218 -13.23 -22.71 -3.11
CA HIS A 218 -12.51 -23.10 -1.90
C HIS A 218 -11.05 -22.63 -1.90
N CYS A 219 -10.80 -21.49 -1.27
CA CYS A 219 -9.47 -21.03 -0.92
C CYS A 219 -8.85 -21.89 0.19
N ALA A 220 -7.55 -21.71 0.47
CA ALA A 220 -6.92 -22.39 1.59
C ALA A 220 -7.66 -22.02 2.90
N THR A 221 -7.81 -22.98 3.80
CA THR A 221 -8.53 -22.80 5.07
C THR A 221 -7.58 -22.57 6.23
N GLN A 222 -8.12 -22.17 7.38
CA GLN A 222 -7.40 -22.16 8.66
C GLN A 222 -6.75 -23.52 8.95
N GLU A 223 -7.42 -24.63 8.62
CA GLU A 223 -6.89 -25.98 8.78
C GLU A 223 -5.68 -26.22 7.87
N ASP A 224 -5.73 -25.76 6.62
CA ASP A 224 -4.58 -25.83 5.71
C ASP A 224 -3.39 -25.04 6.26
N MET A 225 -3.63 -23.82 6.75
CA MET A 225 -2.58 -23.00 7.38
C MET A 225 -1.96 -23.73 8.57
N CYS A 226 -2.75 -24.34 9.45
CA CYS A 226 -2.23 -25.12 10.57
C CYS A 226 -1.45 -26.37 10.13
N ALA A 227 -1.85 -27.02 9.03
CA ALA A 227 -1.32 -28.32 8.62
C ALA A 227 -0.12 -28.24 7.66
N TYR A 228 -0.02 -27.22 6.80
CA TYR A 228 0.90 -27.25 5.65
C TYR A 228 1.73 -26.00 5.44
N ASN A 229 1.67 -25.00 6.33
CA ASN A 229 2.31 -23.72 6.03
C ASN A 229 3.85 -23.80 5.88
N VAL A 230 4.42 -22.82 5.18
CA VAL A 230 5.85 -22.71 4.89
C VAL A 230 6.75 -22.75 6.14
N CYS A 231 6.32 -22.21 7.26
CA CYS A 231 7.12 -22.20 8.49
C CYS A 231 7.39 -23.60 9.01
N LEU A 232 6.47 -24.55 8.79
CA LEU A 232 6.61 -25.93 9.25
C LEU A 232 7.78 -26.67 8.60
N TYR A 233 8.36 -26.12 7.53
CA TYR A 233 9.47 -26.71 6.78
C TYR A 233 10.81 -26.02 7.06
N LEU A 234 10.86 -25.06 7.97
CA LEU A 234 12.11 -24.40 8.34
C LEU A 234 12.99 -25.30 9.22
N ASN A 235 14.29 -25.33 8.92
CA ASN A 235 15.28 -25.92 9.81
C ASN A 235 15.28 -25.23 11.19
N ARG A 236 15.97 -25.81 12.16
CA ARG A 236 16.03 -25.28 13.53
C ARG A 236 16.50 -23.83 13.59
N GLU A 237 17.47 -23.47 12.76
CA GLU A 237 18.04 -22.12 12.70
C GLU A 237 17.13 -21.12 11.97
N GLY A 238 16.07 -21.57 11.27
CA GLY A 238 15.15 -20.73 10.50
C GLY A 238 15.76 -20.12 9.22
N THR A 239 16.91 -20.64 8.78
CA THR A 239 17.70 -20.10 7.66
C THR A 239 17.49 -20.85 6.35
N GLN A 240 16.90 -22.05 6.38
CA GLN A 240 16.70 -22.90 5.20
C GLN A 240 15.35 -23.63 5.25
N LEU A 241 14.77 -23.87 4.08
CA LEU A 241 13.62 -24.76 3.91
C LEU A 241 14.11 -26.18 3.66
N MET A 242 13.47 -27.12 4.34
CA MET A 242 13.77 -28.54 4.27
C MET A 242 12.75 -29.24 3.37
N ASP A 243 13.15 -30.35 2.76
CA ASP A 243 12.24 -31.20 1.96
C ASP A 243 11.26 -32.01 2.82
N THR A 244 11.43 -31.97 4.14
CA THR A 244 10.54 -32.62 5.10
C THR A 244 10.07 -31.64 6.16
N ARG A 245 8.87 -31.88 6.66
CA ARG A 245 8.28 -31.10 7.75
C ARG A 245 9.13 -31.23 9.02
N GLN A 246 9.41 -30.11 9.67
CA GLN A 246 10.27 -29.99 10.85
C GLN A 246 9.50 -29.70 12.14
N ASP A 247 8.35 -29.03 12.05
CA ASP A 247 7.49 -28.69 13.21
C ASP A 247 8.17 -27.84 14.31
N ILE A 248 9.18 -27.06 13.94
CA ILE A 248 9.89 -26.16 14.87
C ILE A 248 9.28 -24.75 14.84
N TRP A 249 8.96 -24.27 13.64
CA TRP A 249 8.43 -22.94 13.41
C TRP A 249 6.99 -23.01 12.92
N ARG A 250 6.22 -21.97 13.22
CA ARG A 250 4.83 -21.79 12.80
C ARG A 250 4.60 -20.37 12.32
N MET A 251 3.51 -20.17 11.60
CA MET A 251 3.00 -18.83 11.35
C MET A 251 2.48 -18.23 12.68
N PRO A 252 2.75 -16.94 12.97
CA PRO A 252 2.18 -16.27 14.13
C PRO A 252 0.71 -15.91 13.87
N THR A 253 -0.11 -15.98 14.93
CA THR A 253 -1.47 -15.43 14.91
C THR A 253 -1.45 -13.91 14.77
N THR A 254 -2.58 -13.32 14.42
CA THR A 254 -2.75 -11.86 14.33
C THR A 254 -2.50 -11.19 15.66
N ASP A 255 -3.04 -11.75 16.75
CA ASP A 255 -2.83 -11.23 18.10
C ASP A 255 -1.35 -11.26 18.49
N GLU A 256 -0.62 -12.33 18.16
CA GLU A 256 0.83 -12.43 18.43
C GLU A 256 1.64 -11.37 17.67
N VAL A 257 1.33 -11.13 16.39
CA VAL A 257 1.99 -10.08 15.61
C VAL A 257 1.68 -8.71 16.22
N VAL A 258 0.41 -8.42 16.53
CA VAL A 258 -0.01 -7.14 17.12
C VAL A 258 0.66 -6.91 18.47
N ARG A 259 0.65 -7.90 19.36
CA ARG A 259 1.28 -7.81 20.68
C ARG A 259 2.80 -7.71 20.60
N SER A 260 3.42 -8.10 19.49
CA SER A 260 4.87 -8.00 19.26
C SER A 260 5.31 -6.69 18.59
N LEU A 261 4.37 -5.80 18.26
CA LEU A 261 4.69 -4.51 17.67
C LEU A 261 5.52 -3.65 18.62
N VAL A 262 6.43 -2.85 18.04
CA VAL A 262 7.42 -2.09 18.79
C VAL A 262 7.51 -0.64 18.35
N ARG A 263 8.02 0.20 19.25
CA ARG A 263 8.47 1.56 18.98
C ARG A 263 9.76 1.81 19.77
N ARG A 264 10.82 2.23 19.09
CA ARG A 264 12.15 2.50 19.64
C ARG A 264 12.71 1.34 20.46
N GLY A 265 12.52 0.11 19.96
CA GLY A 265 12.99 -1.11 20.61
C GLY A 265 12.17 -1.56 21.84
N VAL A 266 11.10 -0.84 22.18
CA VAL A 266 10.19 -1.18 23.29
C VAL A 266 8.86 -1.67 22.72
N ASN A 267 8.21 -2.61 23.40
CA ASN A 267 6.87 -3.07 23.05
C ASN A 267 5.88 -1.89 23.02
N ALA A 268 5.01 -1.84 22.01
CA ALA A 268 4.07 -0.75 21.78
C ALA A 268 2.77 -0.85 22.62
N GLY A 269 2.58 -1.95 23.35
CA GLY A 269 1.40 -2.21 24.18
C GLY A 269 0.12 -2.40 23.36
N CYS A 270 0.23 -2.90 22.13
CA CYS A 270 -0.92 -3.05 21.25
C CYS A 270 -1.76 -4.29 21.59
N VAL A 271 -3.07 -4.13 21.67
CA VAL A 271 -4.03 -5.23 21.92
C VAL A 271 -5.03 -5.29 20.79
N TRP A 272 -5.19 -6.49 20.22
CA TRP A 272 -6.21 -6.76 19.20
C TRP A 272 -7.47 -7.32 19.86
N ASP A 273 -8.63 -6.84 19.41
CA ASP A 273 -9.96 -7.21 19.89
C ASP A 273 -10.67 -8.21 18.96
N GLY A 274 -10.01 -8.64 17.88
CA GLY A 274 -10.58 -9.52 16.85
C GLY A 274 -11.15 -8.76 15.65
N ASP A 275 -11.24 -7.43 15.70
CA ASP A 275 -11.82 -6.62 14.63
C ASP A 275 -10.77 -6.00 13.70
N MET A 276 -11.17 -5.75 12.45
CA MET A 276 -10.36 -4.95 11.53
C MET A 276 -10.29 -3.49 11.98
N GLY A 277 -9.17 -2.84 11.69
CA GLY A 277 -8.97 -1.43 11.99
C GLY A 277 -7.68 -1.20 12.75
N ARG A 278 -7.67 -0.19 13.62
CA ARG A 278 -6.49 0.16 14.38
C ARG A 278 -6.64 -0.34 15.83
N PRO A 279 -5.85 -1.31 16.28
CA PRO A 279 -5.88 -1.79 17.65
C PRO A 279 -5.49 -0.68 18.62
N SER A 280 -5.93 -0.83 19.88
CA SER A 280 -5.51 0.04 20.97
C SER A 280 -4.04 -0.22 21.28
N CYS A 281 -3.22 0.83 21.30
CA CYS A 281 -1.80 0.75 21.64
C CYS A 281 -1.46 1.88 22.61
N GLU A 282 -0.56 1.63 23.56
CA GLU A 282 -0.01 2.67 24.44
C GLU A 282 0.79 3.70 23.65
N VAL A 283 1.58 3.22 22.68
CA VAL A 283 2.36 4.04 21.76
C VAL A 283 2.13 3.54 20.34
N ARG A 284 2.06 4.46 19.37
CA ARG A 284 1.96 4.07 17.95
C ARG A 284 3.23 3.31 17.52
N PRO A 285 3.13 2.04 17.09
CA PRO A 285 4.28 1.30 16.59
C PRO A 285 4.73 1.83 15.23
N ASP A 286 5.93 1.44 14.84
CA ASP A 286 6.51 1.81 13.54
C ASP A 286 7.34 0.63 12.98
N LYS A 287 7.80 0.78 11.73
CA LYS A 287 8.56 -0.25 11.03
C LYS A 287 9.99 -0.27 11.53
N GLU A 288 10.18 -0.89 12.68
CA GLU A 288 11.44 -0.93 13.42
C GLU A 288 11.81 -2.36 13.84
N ILE A 289 13.10 -2.58 14.07
CA ILE A 289 13.59 -3.80 14.73
C ILE A 289 13.06 -3.85 16.17
N PRO A 290 12.87 -5.04 16.76
CA PRO A 290 13.23 -6.37 16.25
C PRO A 290 12.23 -7.03 15.31
N LEU A 291 10.98 -6.55 15.20
CA LEU A 291 9.93 -7.24 14.43
C LEU A 291 10.03 -6.99 12.93
N TRP A 292 10.26 -5.74 12.53
CA TRP A 292 10.31 -5.33 11.13
C TRP A 292 11.74 -5.09 10.67
N ASP A 293 11.97 -5.21 9.37
CA ASP A 293 13.17 -4.71 8.73
C ASP A 293 12.87 -3.33 8.13
N PRO A 294 13.43 -2.24 8.68
CA PRO A 294 13.20 -0.90 8.15
C PRO A 294 13.60 -0.76 6.69
N ARG A 295 14.55 -1.56 6.18
CA ARG A 295 15.05 -1.44 4.81
C ARG A 295 14.35 -2.37 3.80
N SER A 296 13.49 -3.26 4.28
CA SER A 296 12.70 -4.13 3.41
C SER A 296 11.57 -3.34 2.74
N ARG A 297 11.05 -3.82 1.61
CA ARG A 297 9.81 -3.30 1.04
C ARG A 297 8.55 -3.73 1.77
N VAL A 298 8.64 -4.81 2.54
CA VAL A 298 7.52 -5.39 3.25
C VAL A 298 7.09 -4.45 4.38
N ILE A 299 5.82 -4.09 4.37
CA ILE A 299 5.14 -3.22 5.35
C ILE A 299 3.89 -3.88 5.94
N TYR A 300 3.57 -5.07 5.44
CA TYR A 300 2.45 -5.92 5.84
C TYR A 300 2.94 -7.33 6.12
N TYR A 301 2.54 -7.93 7.23
CA TYR A 301 2.74 -9.36 7.48
C TYR A 301 1.41 -10.10 7.41
N TRP A 302 1.37 -11.14 6.60
CA TRP A 302 0.38 -12.20 6.75
C TRP A 302 0.48 -12.81 8.14
N THR A 303 -0.67 -13.23 8.64
CA THR A 303 -0.82 -13.94 9.91
C THR A 303 -1.35 -15.34 9.64
N ALA A 304 -1.33 -16.19 10.65
CA ALA A 304 -1.92 -17.51 10.60
C ALA A 304 -3.46 -17.46 10.51
N ASP A 305 -4.10 -16.33 10.83
CA ASP A 305 -5.54 -16.29 11.02
C ASP A 305 -6.29 -15.95 9.72
N GLU A 306 -7.29 -16.77 9.46
CA GLU A 306 -8.32 -16.55 8.46
C GLU A 306 -9.32 -15.50 8.97
N ALA A 307 -9.76 -14.60 8.08
CA ALA A 307 -10.82 -13.65 8.39
C ALA A 307 -12.20 -14.21 8.00
N ASP A 308 -12.26 -14.87 6.85
CA ASP A 308 -13.40 -15.66 6.35
C ASP A 308 -12.94 -16.57 5.21
N GLU A 309 -13.88 -17.31 4.62
CA GLU A 309 -13.63 -18.28 3.55
C GLU A 309 -12.75 -17.73 2.40
N GLY A 310 -12.87 -16.44 2.07
CA GLY A 310 -12.16 -15.81 0.96
C GLY A 310 -10.98 -14.93 1.38
N ARG A 311 -10.90 -14.50 2.65
CA ARG A 311 -9.96 -13.47 3.13
C ARG A 311 -9.12 -13.92 4.31
N ALA A 312 -7.92 -13.37 4.41
CA ALA A 312 -7.03 -13.60 5.55
C ALA A 312 -6.53 -12.28 6.14
N TYR A 313 -6.18 -12.32 7.41
CA TYR A 313 -5.67 -11.16 8.14
C TYR A 313 -4.21 -10.88 7.83
N PHE A 314 -3.90 -9.59 7.74
CA PHE A 314 -2.54 -9.09 7.77
C PHE A 314 -2.43 -7.91 8.73
N VAL A 315 -1.23 -7.75 9.31
CA VAL A 315 -0.89 -6.64 10.19
C VAL A 315 0.04 -5.67 9.45
N VAL A 316 -0.24 -4.38 9.56
CA VAL A 316 0.58 -3.30 9.02
C VAL A 316 1.58 -2.84 10.08
N TYR A 317 2.79 -2.43 9.70
CA TYR A 317 3.84 -1.98 10.65
C TYR A 317 3.42 -0.92 11.68
N HIS A 318 2.48 -0.04 11.32
CA HIS A 318 1.92 0.99 12.21
C HIS A 318 0.76 0.50 13.11
N GLY A 319 0.50 -0.80 13.10
CA GLY A 319 -0.43 -1.52 13.97
C GLY A 319 -1.78 -1.84 13.36
N GLY A 320 -2.16 -1.27 12.22
CA GLY A 320 -3.45 -1.59 11.60
C GLY A 320 -3.60 -3.08 11.26
N VAL A 321 -4.80 -3.62 11.43
CA VAL A 321 -5.20 -4.97 11.04
C VAL A 321 -6.25 -4.85 9.94
N ALA A 322 -6.08 -5.61 8.86
CA ALA A 322 -7.04 -5.65 7.77
C ALA A 322 -7.09 -7.03 7.14
N ALA A 323 -8.15 -7.30 6.37
CA ALA A 323 -8.33 -8.55 5.65
C ALA A 323 -8.56 -8.29 4.16
N ILE A 324 -7.94 -9.12 3.33
CA ILE A 324 -8.08 -9.06 1.86
C ILE A 324 -8.09 -10.49 1.28
N PRO A 325 -8.43 -10.68 -0.01
CA PRO A 325 -8.53 -12.01 -0.58
C PRO A 325 -7.22 -12.83 -0.50
N LYS A 326 -7.32 -14.10 -0.12
CA LYS A 326 -6.19 -15.00 0.18
C LYS A 326 -5.25 -15.26 -1.01
N PHE A 327 -5.70 -15.03 -2.24
CA PHE A 327 -4.93 -15.15 -3.49
C PHE A 327 -4.12 -13.88 -3.86
N THR A 328 -4.24 -12.82 -3.07
CA THR A 328 -3.65 -11.52 -3.38
C THR A 328 -2.19 -11.45 -2.97
N ALA A 329 -1.29 -11.60 -3.94
CA ALA A 329 0.13 -11.31 -3.77
C ALA A 329 0.42 -9.82 -4.00
N MET A 330 0.94 -9.14 -2.97
CA MET A 330 1.43 -7.77 -3.06
C MET A 330 2.93 -7.75 -2.74
N GLY A 331 3.72 -7.01 -3.53
CA GLY A 331 5.16 -6.90 -3.29
C GLY A 331 5.52 -6.31 -1.94
N SER A 332 4.63 -5.53 -1.33
CA SER A 332 4.79 -4.94 0.00
C SER A 332 4.31 -5.83 1.15
N ARG A 333 3.88 -7.08 0.88
CA ARG A 333 3.38 -8.02 1.90
C ARG A 333 4.16 -9.32 1.89
N GLY A 334 4.66 -9.70 3.06
CA GLY A 334 5.35 -10.97 3.29
C GLY A 334 4.82 -11.64 4.56
N TYR A 335 5.67 -12.42 5.21
CA TYR A 335 5.39 -13.10 6.48
C TYR A 335 6.68 -13.22 7.30
N ARG A 336 6.51 -13.54 8.59
CA ARG A 336 7.65 -13.90 9.44
C ARG A 336 7.23 -15.00 10.41
N CYS A 337 7.96 -16.09 10.41
CA CYS A 337 7.70 -17.27 11.22
C CYS A 337 8.14 -17.05 12.67
N VAL A 338 7.46 -17.74 13.58
CA VAL A 338 7.75 -17.74 15.01
C VAL A 338 7.90 -19.14 15.54
N ARG A 339 8.55 -19.28 16.69
CA ARG A 339 8.52 -20.48 17.52
C ARG A 339 8.39 -20.07 18.98
N ASP A 340 7.79 -20.96 19.75
CA ASP A 340 7.67 -20.79 21.19
C ASP A 340 9.05 -20.90 21.86
N ARG A 341 9.12 -20.45 23.12
CA ARG A 341 10.36 -20.35 23.89
C ARG A 341 11.04 -21.71 24.10
#